data_AF-A0A2R8BNV4-F1
#
_entry.id   AF-A0A2R8BNV4-F1
#
_cell.length_a   1.000
_cell.length_b   1.000
_cell.length_c   1.000
_cell.angle_alpha   90.00
_cell.angle_beta   90.00
_cell.angle_gamma   90.00
#
_symmetry.space_group_name_H-M   'P 1'
#
loop_
_entity.id
_entity.type
_entity.pdbx_description
1 polymer ?
#
loop_
_entity_poly.entity_id
_entity_poly.type
_entity_poly.pdbx_seq_one_letter_code
_entity_poly.pdbx_strand_id
1 'polypeptide(L)'
;MTRTERKYHTAAILLFLSAALHLPILILSFQKFGTHIFVAIILWTLLGLGLLRGHRLAAYLAFLGMLAGLVLALDGATSSPGLVAIVLWVIIPTNLIAAAVLFGVLWSRPSAHSET
;
A
#
# COMPACT_ATOMS: atom_id res chain seq x y z
N MET A 1 9.97 -20.58 4.06
CA MET A 1 9.20 -19.38 4.44
C MET A 1 8.31 -19.66 5.64
N THR A 2 8.60 -19.02 6.76
CA THR A 2 7.75 -19.06 7.98
C THR A 2 6.39 -18.42 7.72
N ARG A 3 5.38 -18.69 8.57
CA ARG A 3 4.06 -18.06 8.46
C ARG A 3 4.15 -16.53 8.51
N THR A 4 5.08 -16.01 9.31
CA THR A 4 5.33 -14.57 9.45
C THR A 4 5.95 -13.99 8.18
N GLU A 5 7.00 -14.62 7.64
CA GLU A 5 7.62 -14.21 6.36
C GLU A 5 6.60 -14.18 5.21
N ARG A 6 5.72 -15.19 5.13
CA ARG A 6 4.66 -15.21 4.11
C ARG A 6 3.76 -13.99 4.22
N LYS A 7 3.37 -13.58 5.44
CA LYS A 7 2.52 -12.39 5.64
C LYS A 7 3.24 -11.10 5.23
N TYR A 8 4.51 -10.93 5.59
CA TYR A 8 5.31 -9.78 5.17
C TYR A 8 5.46 -9.74 3.64
N HIS A 9 5.69 -10.88 3.00
CA HIS A 9 5.78 -10.97 1.54
C HIS A 9 4.45 -10.65 0.86
N THR A 10 3.34 -11.19 1.34
CA THR A 10 2.00 -10.84 0.84
C THR A 10 1.72 -9.34 0.99
N ALA A 11 2.04 -8.75 2.14
CA ALA A 11 1.90 -7.31 2.35
C ALA A 11 2.76 -6.50 1.37
N ALA A 12 4.01 -6.90 1.12
CA ALA A 12 4.89 -6.25 0.15
C ALA A 12 4.32 -6.31 -1.27
N ILE A 13 3.83 -7.48 -1.72
CA ILE A 13 3.21 -7.64 -3.03
C ILE A 13 2.01 -6.70 -3.19
N LEU A 14 1.18 -6.57 -2.14
CA LEU A 14 0.03 -5.65 -2.16
C LEU A 14 0.46 -4.18 -2.23
N LEU A 15 1.56 -3.78 -1.56
CA LEU A 15 2.11 -2.44 -1.71
C LEU A 15 2.61 -2.19 -3.14
N PHE A 16 3.31 -3.14 -3.75
CA PHE A 16 3.78 -3.01 -5.14
C PHE A 16 2.63 -2.97 -6.13
N LEU A 17 1.59 -3.79 -5.92
CA LEU A 17 0.39 -3.76 -6.72
C LEU A 17 -0.31 -2.41 -6.61
N SER A 18 -0.44 -1.88 -5.38
CA SER A 18 -0.98 -0.53 -5.17
C SER A 18 -0.14 0.52 -5.90
N ALA A 19 1.19 0.49 -5.78
CA ALA A 19 2.09 1.39 -6.51
C ALA A 19 1.87 1.33 -8.03
N ALA A 20 1.76 0.13 -8.60
CA ALA A 20 1.51 -0.06 -10.02
C ALA A 20 0.14 0.51 -10.45
N LEU A 21 -0.91 0.33 -9.63
CA LEU A 21 -2.25 0.86 -9.92
C LEU A 21 -2.32 2.39 -9.91
N HIS A 22 -1.36 3.06 -9.26
CA HIS A 22 -1.28 4.52 -9.27
C HIS A 22 -0.65 5.07 -10.57
N LEU A 23 0.09 4.28 -11.34
CA LEU A 23 0.72 4.72 -12.60
C LEU A 23 -0.29 5.21 -13.65
N PRO A 24 -1.43 4.53 -13.91
CA PRO A 24 -2.45 5.06 -14.80
C PRO A 24 -2.97 6.44 -14.38
N ILE A 25 -3.14 6.71 -13.08
CA ILE A 25 -3.59 8.03 -12.61
C ILE A 25 -2.51 9.08 -12.87
N LEU A 26 -1.23 8.73 -12.63
CA LEU A 26 -0.11 9.60 -12.92
C LEU A 26 -0.10 10.04 -14.39
N ILE A 27 -0.40 9.12 -15.31
CA ILE A 27 -0.47 9.39 -16.76
C ILE A 27 -1.73 10.21 -17.11
N LEU A 28 -2.90 9.81 -16.62
CA LEU A 28 -4.19 10.38 -16.99
C LEU A 28 -4.47 11.74 -16.35
N SER A 29 -3.84 12.04 -15.21
CA SER A 29 -4.18 13.23 -14.40
C SER A 29 -2.96 13.85 -13.70
N PHE A 30 -1.82 13.91 -14.41
CA PHE A 30 -0.57 14.45 -13.89
C PHE A 30 -0.72 15.88 -13.32
N GLN A 31 -1.44 16.76 -14.02
CA GLN A 31 -1.59 18.16 -13.61
C GLN A 31 -2.33 18.32 -12.27
N LYS A 32 -3.26 17.41 -11.94
CA LYS A 32 -4.06 17.48 -10.72
C LYS A 32 -3.42 16.72 -9.55
N PHE A 33 -2.85 15.55 -9.82
CA PHE A 33 -2.40 14.62 -8.77
C PHE A 33 -0.93 14.20 -8.88
N GLY A 34 -0.22 14.64 -9.92
CA GLY A 34 1.03 14.01 -10.36
C GLY A 34 2.11 13.92 -9.29
N THR A 35 2.42 15.03 -8.62
CA THR A 35 3.44 15.05 -7.56
C THR A 35 3.09 14.13 -6.39
N HIS A 36 1.84 14.20 -5.90
CA HIS A 36 1.37 13.40 -4.77
C HIS A 36 1.40 11.91 -5.10
N ILE A 37 0.96 11.55 -6.30
CA ILE A 37 0.95 10.16 -6.77
C ILE A 37 2.36 9.63 -7.00
N PHE A 38 3.25 10.42 -7.60
CA PHE A 38 4.64 10.04 -7.78
C PHE A 38 5.32 9.73 -6.45
N VAL A 39 5.10 10.59 -5.44
CA VAL A 39 5.61 10.37 -4.08
C VAL A 39 4.99 9.10 -3.47
N ALA A 40 3.68 8.87 -3.63
CA ALA A 40 3.02 7.67 -3.13
C ALA A 40 3.62 6.39 -3.75
N ILE A 41 3.86 6.37 -5.07
CA ILE A 41 4.47 5.24 -5.78
C ILE A 41 5.85 4.91 -5.20
N ILE A 42 6.69 5.93 -4.99
CA ILE A 42 8.02 5.75 -4.40
C ILE A 42 7.88 5.20 -2.97
N LEU A 43 7.00 5.80 -2.15
CA LEU A 43 6.81 5.38 -0.76
C LEU A 43 6.33 3.93 -0.65
N TRP A 44 5.31 3.53 -1.41
CA TRP A 44 4.82 2.14 -1.41
C TRP A 44 5.89 1.16 -1.86
N THR A 45 6.71 1.55 -2.85
CA THR A 45 7.81 0.72 -3.31
C THR A 45 8.87 0.55 -2.23
N LEU A 46 9.34 1.64 -1.62
CA LEU A 46 10.34 1.58 -0.54
C LEU A 46 9.84 0.82 0.68
N LEU A 47 8.59 1.03 1.08
CA LEU A 47 7.98 0.29 2.18
C LEU A 47 7.79 -1.19 1.83
N GLY A 48 7.42 -1.51 0.59
CA GLY A 48 7.36 -2.89 0.09
C GLY A 48 8.71 -3.60 0.19
N LEU A 49 9.78 -2.92 -0.22
CA LEU A 49 11.15 -3.43 -0.05
C LEU A 49 11.53 -3.61 1.43
N GLY A 50 11.11 -2.68 2.30
CA GLY A 50 11.28 -2.81 3.75
C GLY A 50 10.54 -4.02 4.34
N LEU A 51 9.34 -4.31 3.85
CA LEU A 51 8.55 -5.48 4.24
C LEU A 51 9.20 -6.80 3.78
N LEU A 52 9.79 -6.85 2.59
CA LEU A 52 10.53 -8.04 2.14
C LEU A 52 11.70 -8.39 3.06
N ARG A 53 12.30 -7.39 3.72
CA ARG A 53 13.34 -7.58 4.74
C ARG A 53 12.80 -7.86 6.14
N GLY A 54 11.47 -7.95 6.31
CA GLY A 54 10.84 -8.21 7.61
C GLY A 54 10.85 -7.03 8.58
N HIS A 55 11.13 -5.80 8.13
CA HIS A 55 11.16 -4.65 9.04
C HIS A 55 9.77 -4.29 9.55
N ARG A 56 9.55 -4.47 10.86
CA ARG A 56 8.26 -4.15 11.50
C ARG A 56 7.89 -2.66 11.43
N LEU A 57 8.88 -1.77 11.49
CA LEU A 57 8.64 -0.33 11.33
C LEU A 57 8.07 0.00 9.95
N ALA A 58 8.53 -0.68 8.89
CA ALA A 58 7.97 -0.53 7.55
C ALA A 58 6.50 -0.96 7.51
N ALA A 59 6.12 -2.01 8.24
CA ALA A 59 4.72 -2.43 8.36
C ALA A 59 3.85 -1.38 9.06
N TYR A 60 4.34 -0.72 10.11
CA TYR A 60 3.61 0.36 10.78
C TYR A 60 3.41 1.56 9.85
N LEU A 61 4.48 2.03 9.21
CA LEU A 61 4.43 3.16 8.30
C LEU A 61 3.54 2.86 7.08
N ALA A 62 3.64 1.65 6.52
CA ALA A 62 2.78 1.21 5.43
C ALA A 62 1.31 1.14 5.83
N PHE A 63 1.01 0.65 7.05
CA PHE A 63 -0.35 0.57 7.54
C PHE A 63 -0.99 1.96 7.68
N LEU A 64 -0.30 2.89 8.36
CA LEU A 64 -0.76 4.27 8.50
C LEU A 64 -0.90 4.97 7.15
N GLY A 65 0.09 4.77 6.28
CA GLY A 65 0.07 5.29 4.91
C GLY A 65 -1.11 4.76 4.11
N MET A 66 -1.42 3.46 4.20
CA MET A 66 -2.54 2.86 3.49
C MET A 66 -3.89 3.43 3.95
N LEU A 67 -4.05 3.70 5.25
CA LEU A 67 -5.26 4.37 5.76
C LEU A 67 -5.39 5.80 5.23
N ALA A 68 -4.31 6.58 5.27
CA ALA A 68 -4.30 7.94 4.73
C ALA A 68 -4.58 7.94 3.22
N GLY A 69 -3.91 7.05 2.47
CA GLY A 69 -4.10 6.87 1.04
C GLY A 69 -5.53 6.43 0.68
N LEU A 70 -6.19 5.64 1.52
CA LEU A 70 -7.58 5.24 1.34
C LEU A 70 -8.53 6.44 1.41
N VAL A 71 -8.34 7.32 2.40
CA VAL A 71 -9.14 8.55 2.54
C VAL A 71 -8.95 9.45 1.32
N LEU A 72 -7.71 9.66 0.90
CA LEU A 72 -7.40 10.46 -0.30
C LEU A 72 -7.94 9.83 -1.59
N ALA A 73 -7.92 8.50 -1.69
CA ALA A 73 -8.47 7.80 -2.85
C ALA A 73 -10.00 7.92 -2.91
N LEU A 74 -10.69 7.88 -1.76
CA LEU A 74 -12.14 8.09 -1.66
C LEU A 74 -12.54 9.53 -2.05
N ASP A 75 -11.82 10.52 -1.52
CA ASP A 75 -12.02 11.92 -1.90
C ASP A 75 -11.76 12.12 -3.41
N GLY A 76 -10.67 11.57 -3.92
CA GLY A 76 -10.35 11.60 -5.35
C GLY A 76 -11.41 10.92 -6.22
N ALA A 77 -11.93 9.77 -5.80
CA ALA A 77 -12.89 8.97 -6.55
C ALA A 77 -14.27 9.64 -6.65
N THR A 78 -14.67 10.37 -5.61
CA THR A 78 -15.95 11.09 -5.58
C THR A 78 -15.86 12.45 -6.30
N SER A 79 -14.67 13.07 -6.32
CA SER A 79 -14.45 14.40 -6.92
C SER A 79 -13.93 14.38 -8.36
N SER A 80 -13.61 13.21 -8.93
CA SER A 80 -13.04 13.09 -10.27
C SER A 80 -13.98 12.31 -11.20
N PRO A 81 -14.29 12.81 -12.40
CA PRO A 81 -15.11 12.07 -13.36
C PRO A 81 -14.29 11.10 -14.22
N GLY A 82 -14.99 10.18 -14.90
CA GLY A 82 -14.44 9.35 -15.99
C GLY A 82 -13.46 8.27 -15.54
N LEU A 83 -12.47 7.97 -16.39
CA LEU A 83 -11.51 6.88 -16.19
C LEU A 83 -10.70 7.00 -14.90
N VAL A 84 -10.39 8.22 -14.45
CA VAL A 84 -9.65 8.45 -13.19
C VAL A 84 -10.44 7.93 -12.00
N ALA A 85 -11.75 8.20 -11.94
CA ALA A 85 -12.62 7.67 -10.89
C ALA A 85 -12.62 6.13 -10.89
N ILE A 86 -12.72 5.50 -12.06
CA ILE A 86 -12.71 4.04 -12.18
C ILE A 86 -11.41 3.46 -11.62
N VAL A 87 -10.26 4.02 -11.97
CA VAL A 87 -8.97 3.56 -11.44
C VAL A 87 -8.91 3.72 -9.92
N LEU A 88 -9.37 4.86 -9.38
CA LEU A 88 -9.43 5.09 -7.94
C LEU A 88 -10.35 4.09 -7.23
N TRP A 89 -11.50 3.75 -7.82
CA TRP A 89 -12.41 2.71 -7.31
C TRP A 89 -11.79 1.32 -7.30
N VAL A 90 -10.79 1.04 -8.12
CA VAL A 90 -9.99 -0.21 -8.08
C VAL A 90 -8.87 -0.15 -7.04
N ILE A 91 -8.25 1.02 -6.85
CA ILE A 91 -7.21 1.24 -5.84
C ILE A 91 -7.78 1.08 -4.43
N ILE A 92 -8.96 1.64 -4.16
CA ILE A 92 -9.62 1.61 -2.83
C ILE A 92 -9.68 0.18 -2.23
N PRO A 93 -10.29 -0.82 -2.88
CA PRO A 93 -10.36 -2.17 -2.32
C PRO A 93 -8.96 -2.80 -2.21
N THR A 94 -8.03 -2.51 -3.13
CA THR A 94 -6.65 -3.00 -3.06
C THR A 94 -5.94 -2.46 -1.81
N ASN A 95 -6.06 -1.16 -1.54
CA ASN A 95 -5.50 -0.52 -0.35
C ASN A 95 -6.15 -1.05 0.93
N LEU A 96 -7.47 -1.29 0.92
CA LEU A 96 -8.19 -1.86 2.06
C LEU A 96 -7.68 -3.27 2.40
N ILE A 97 -7.51 -4.13 1.38
CA ILE A 97 -6.94 -5.48 1.54
C ILE A 97 -5.50 -5.39 2.06
N ALA A 98 -4.68 -4.49 1.51
CA ALA A 98 -3.31 -4.27 1.97
C ALA A 98 -3.27 -3.86 3.46
N ALA A 99 -4.13 -2.92 3.87
CA ALA A 99 -4.25 -2.47 5.25
C ALA A 99 -4.68 -3.63 6.18
N ALA A 100 -5.65 -4.46 5.77
CA ALA A 100 -6.08 -5.62 6.55
C ALA A 100 -4.96 -6.65 6.74
N VAL A 101 -4.18 -6.94 5.68
CA VAL A 101 -3.02 -7.83 5.77
C VAL A 101 -1.93 -7.25 6.67
N LEU A 102 -1.63 -5.96 6.54
CA LEU A 102 -0.66 -5.25 7.38
C LEU A 102 -1.09 -5.23 8.86
N PHE A 103 -2.37 -5.02 9.13
CA PHE A 103 -2.92 -5.16 10.49
C PHE A 103 -2.65 -6.57 11.04
N GLY A 104 -2.92 -7.60 10.23
CA GLY A 104 -2.60 -8.99 10.58
C GLY A 104 -1.11 -9.23 10.83
N VAL A 105 -0.21 -8.57 10.09
CA VAL A 105 1.25 -8.61 10.33
C VAL A 105 1.59 -7.98 11.68
N LEU A 106 1.06 -6.79 11.97
CA LEU A 106 1.38 -6.00 13.17
C LEU A 106 0.87 -6.63 14.47
N TRP A 107 -0.30 -7.29 14.41
CA TRP A 107 -0.94 -7.94 15.55
C TRP A 107 -0.62 -9.43 15.73
N SER A 108 0.12 -10.03 14.80
CA SER A 108 0.65 -11.38 15.01
C SER A 108 1.84 -11.32 15.97
N ARG A 109 1.84 -12.18 16.99
CA ARG A 109 3.02 -12.34 17.86
C ARG A 109 4.22 -12.72 16.98
N PRO A 110 5.41 -12.11 17.19
CA PRO A 110 6.64 -12.61 16.60
C PRO A 110 6.78 -14.08 16.97
N SER A 111 6.95 -14.96 15.98
CA SER A 111 7.26 -16.36 16.24
C SER A 111 8.57 -16.39 17.02
N ALA A 112 8.57 -16.98 18.22
CA ALA A 112 9.69 -16.98 19.17
C ALA A 112 10.89 -17.83 18.71
N HIS A 113 11.38 -17.68 17.48
CA HIS A 113 12.45 -18.50 16.88
C HIS A 113 13.58 -17.64 16.27
N SER A 114 13.85 -16.46 16.81
CA SER A 114 15.03 -15.67 16.39
C SER A 114 15.80 -15.10 17.58
N GLU A 115 15.90 -15.88 18.66
CA GLU A 115 16.90 -15.66 19.72
C GLU A 115 17.75 -16.93 19.84
N THR A 116 18.60 -17.14 18.83
CA THR A 116 19.85 -17.91 18.92
C THR A 116 20.88 -17.21 18.04
#